data_AF-A0A2N2KI30-F1
#
_entry.id   AF-A0A2N2KI30-F1
#
_cell.length_a   1.000
_cell.length_b   1.000
_cell.length_c   1.000
_cell.angle_alpha   90.00
_cell.angle_beta   90.00
_cell.angle_gamma   90.00
#
_symmetry.space_group_name_H-M   'P 1'
#
loop_
_entity.id
_entity.type
_entity.pdbx_description
1 polymer ?
#
loop_
_entity_poly.entity_id
_entity_poly.type
_entity_poly.pdbx_seq_one_letter_code
_entity_poly.pdbx_strand_id
1 'polypeptide(L)'
;MKRSYGYKKFCLVILISMLIFSLSGCWESVYKKQRSKEGYPIDSNVQTTAQRTIVPGPTPATAINLWDISKYSQYGYGNWTYGPGLPYDKRLDIMPANYSGSAVTKKTKLMNFFTISDIHITDKESPNQLIYIQRLHPTMPVGASIYSGIMLYTTHVLDAAVQTVNALHKKNPIDFGLSLGDTCNTTQYNETRWYIDVLDGKVISPSSGAHLGADTIDYQKPYKAAGLDSSIPWYQTLGNHDHFWMGSIPVDYSLRKYLRQSYISDEVFATGDVLGDPRKINSRDYYVGVLDGSTPYGDIKYAGPVGNFASPPKVAADPDRRSLLRGEWMQEFFKTSSLPAGHGFNMADAKDGFACYSFVPKSNIPLKVIVLDNTQKEDSGSVDIHGHGFLDKTRWTWLKKELAEGTASGQLMIIAAHIPIGVEITAPNSEMGWWTDSQNAVTLPNLIAELQSHPNLLMWVAGHRHLNTVKAFISPDPAGTPEKGFWHVESPSLRDFPQQFRTFDIYLNSDYTISIVTTNVDPAVKEGTPAATSRKYAVATAQIVGTWDELTKHNPTKDPTIKVMPTYSYNAELVKQLSPAMKAKMRTLYPAL
;
A
#
# COMPACT_ATOMS: atom_id res chain seq x y z
N MET A 1 63.05 43.28 -11.12
CA MET A 1 61.73 42.86 -10.57
C MET A 1 61.27 41.56 -11.24
N LYS A 2 61.86 40.42 -10.89
CA LYS A 2 61.47 39.08 -11.36
C LYS A 2 61.93 38.06 -10.32
N ARG A 3 61.13 37.77 -9.29
CA ARG A 3 61.34 36.62 -8.38
C ARG A 3 60.16 36.22 -7.48
N SER A 4 58.94 36.73 -7.70
CA SER A 4 57.77 36.44 -6.83
C SER A 4 56.68 35.56 -7.49
N TYR A 5 56.70 35.35 -8.81
CA TYR A 5 55.61 34.65 -9.51
C TYR A 5 55.75 33.11 -9.55
N GLY A 6 56.95 32.56 -9.35
CA GLY A 6 57.17 31.10 -9.37
C GLY A 6 56.68 30.38 -8.11
N TYR A 7 56.83 31.02 -6.95
CA TYR A 7 56.46 30.42 -5.66
C TYR A 7 54.94 30.31 -5.46
N LYS A 8 54.15 31.27 -5.97
CA LYS A 8 52.68 31.23 -5.83
C LYS A 8 52.02 30.13 -6.68
N LYS A 9 52.55 29.80 -7.86
CA LYS A 9 52.03 28.69 -8.67
C LYS A 9 52.34 27.32 -8.07
N PHE A 10 53.51 27.16 -7.45
CA PHE A 10 53.89 25.88 -6.83
C PHE A 10 53.08 25.60 -5.55
N CYS A 11 52.83 26.61 -4.71
CA CYS A 11 51.97 26.46 -3.54
C CYS A 11 50.49 26.20 -3.90
N LEU A 12 49.98 26.80 -4.99
CA LEU A 12 48.61 26.58 -5.45
C LEU A 12 48.39 25.15 -5.97
N VAL A 13 49.36 24.60 -6.70
CA VAL A 13 49.28 23.22 -7.20
C VAL A 13 49.36 22.20 -6.05
N ILE A 14 50.20 22.44 -5.04
CA ILE A 14 50.29 21.56 -3.85
C ILE A 14 49.00 21.63 -3.02
N LEU A 15 48.40 22.82 -2.84
CA LEU A 15 47.13 22.97 -2.13
C LEU A 15 45.95 22.30 -2.86
N ILE A 16 45.88 22.41 -4.19
CA ILE A 16 44.83 21.74 -4.99
C ILE A 16 45.04 20.22 -4.98
N SER A 17 46.29 19.74 -5.02
CA SER A 17 46.60 18.30 -4.95
C SER A 17 46.24 17.72 -3.57
N MET A 18 46.54 18.43 -2.48
CA MET A 18 46.14 18.02 -1.12
C MET A 18 44.61 18.09 -0.90
N LEU A 19 43.90 18.98 -1.60
CA LEU A 19 42.43 19.02 -1.59
C LEU A 19 41.83 17.82 -2.33
N ILE A 20 42.41 17.41 -3.45
CA ILE A 20 41.95 16.25 -4.25
C ILE A 20 42.22 14.93 -3.51
N PHE A 21 43.36 14.80 -2.82
CA PHE A 21 43.67 13.62 -2.00
C PHE A 21 42.88 13.54 -0.68
N SER A 22 42.44 14.67 -0.11
CA SER A 22 41.53 14.67 1.05
C SER A 22 40.07 14.41 0.64
N LEU A 23 39.66 14.84 -0.56
CA LEU A 23 38.34 14.50 -1.13
C LEU A 23 38.20 13.03 -1.56
N SER A 24 39.27 12.40 -2.08
CA SER A 24 39.23 10.96 -2.42
C SER A 24 39.13 10.07 -1.18
N GLY A 25 39.79 10.43 -0.08
CA GLY A 25 39.69 9.73 1.21
C GLY A 25 38.33 9.89 1.88
N CYS A 26 37.71 11.08 1.77
CA CYS A 26 36.33 11.29 2.20
C CYS A 26 35.31 10.52 1.36
N TRP A 27 35.54 10.39 0.04
CA TRP A 27 34.66 9.60 -0.82
C TRP A 27 34.74 8.10 -0.52
N GLU A 28 35.93 7.52 -0.36
CA GLU A 28 36.05 6.11 0.06
C GLU A 28 35.49 5.86 1.47
N SER A 29 35.61 6.82 2.39
CA SER A 29 35.05 6.77 3.75
C SER A 29 33.52 6.76 3.73
N VAL A 30 32.89 7.63 2.95
CA VAL A 30 31.43 7.70 2.80
C VAL A 30 30.89 6.48 2.02
N TYR A 31 31.60 6.04 0.96
CA TYR A 31 31.25 4.81 0.23
C TYR A 31 31.40 3.54 1.09
N LYS A 32 32.43 3.46 1.94
CA LYS A 32 32.59 2.36 2.92
C LYS A 32 31.51 2.39 3.99
N LYS A 33 31.10 3.57 4.48
CA LYS A 33 30.00 3.71 5.45
C LYS A 33 28.64 3.31 4.87
N GLN A 34 28.41 3.52 3.57
CA GLN A 34 27.19 3.04 2.89
C GLN A 34 27.18 1.52 2.65
N ARG A 35 28.36 0.88 2.47
CA ARG A 35 28.48 -0.59 2.39
C ARG A 35 28.46 -1.30 3.75
N SER A 36 28.65 -0.58 4.86
CA SER A 36 28.79 -1.17 6.20
C SER A 36 27.51 -1.17 7.05
N LYS A 37 26.34 -0.81 6.51
CA LYS A 37 25.08 -0.90 7.24
C LYS A 37 24.51 -2.31 7.08
N GLU A 38 24.36 -3.04 8.17
CA GLU A 38 23.71 -4.35 8.17
C GLU A 38 22.23 -4.23 7.77
N GLY A 39 21.73 -5.20 7.03
CA GLY A 39 20.30 -5.35 6.77
C GLY A 39 19.64 -6.23 7.82
N TYR A 40 18.31 -6.36 7.77
CA TYR A 40 17.54 -7.20 8.68
C TYR A 40 17.02 -8.44 7.94
N PRO A 41 17.75 -9.57 7.91
CA PRO A 41 17.32 -10.76 7.18
C PRO A 41 16.05 -11.35 7.80
N ILE A 42 15.12 -11.76 6.94
CA ILE A 42 13.91 -12.51 7.32
C ILE A 42 14.22 -13.94 7.78
N ASP A 43 13.22 -14.62 8.35
CA ASP A 43 13.32 -16.05 8.64
C ASP A 43 13.44 -16.85 7.33
N SER A 44 14.32 -17.86 7.33
CA SER A 44 14.55 -18.72 6.16
C SER A 44 13.32 -19.56 5.77
N ASN A 45 12.41 -19.83 6.72
CA ASN A 45 11.18 -20.56 6.49
C ASN A 45 10.08 -19.63 5.96
N VAL A 46 10.14 -19.38 4.66
CA VAL A 46 9.12 -18.61 3.92
C VAL A 46 7.97 -19.51 3.47
N GLN A 47 6.77 -19.18 3.94
CA GLN A 47 5.53 -19.92 3.71
C GLN A 47 4.37 -18.97 3.37
N THR A 48 3.35 -19.48 2.69
CA THR A 48 2.10 -18.76 2.43
C THR A 48 1.03 -19.15 3.45
N THR A 49 -0.10 -18.43 3.46
CA THR A 49 -1.24 -18.78 4.32
C THR A 49 -1.88 -20.12 3.98
N ALA A 50 -1.56 -20.71 2.82
CA ALA A 50 -1.99 -22.06 2.48
C ALA A 50 -1.26 -23.13 3.31
N GLN A 51 -0.13 -22.78 3.92
CA GLN A 51 0.71 -23.70 4.69
C GLN A 51 0.60 -23.43 6.20
N ARG A 52 0.56 -22.17 6.61
CA ARG A 52 0.37 -21.74 8.00
C ARG A 52 -0.21 -20.33 8.05
N THR A 53 -0.94 -19.99 9.10
CA THR A 53 -1.41 -18.62 9.34
C THR A 53 -0.88 -18.09 10.66
N ILE A 54 -1.02 -16.77 10.87
CA ILE A 54 -0.70 -16.15 12.16
C ILE A 54 -1.98 -16.02 12.98
N VAL A 55 -1.93 -16.56 14.18
CA VAL A 55 -3.05 -16.62 15.13
C VAL A 55 -2.65 -15.83 16.39
N PRO A 56 -3.33 -14.71 16.68
CA PRO A 56 -3.19 -14.01 17.94
C PRO A 56 -3.47 -14.92 19.13
N GLY A 57 -2.71 -14.72 20.19
CA GLY A 57 -3.05 -15.25 21.51
C GLY A 57 -4.33 -14.61 22.05
N PRO A 58 -4.86 -15.13 23.18
CA PRO A 58 -6.03 -14.55 23.83
C PRO A 58 -5.76 -13.09 24.21
N THR A 59 -6.79 -12.24 24.10
CA THR A 59 -6.72 -10.86 24.59
C THR A 59 -6.44 -10.87 26.10
N PRO A 60 -5.38 -10.16 26.57
CA PRO A 60 -5.08 -10.06 27.99
C PRO A 60 -6.21 -9.44 28.82
N ALA A 61 -6.26 -9.79 30.11
CA ALA A 61 -7.29 -9.30 31.03
C ALA A 61 -7.09 -7.84 31.47
N THR A 62 -5.84 -7.36 31.51
CA THR A 62 -5.53 -5.97 31.89
C THR A 62 -5.64 -5.06 30.68
N ALA A 63 -6.70 -4.27 30.61
CA ALA A 63 -6.89 -3.30 29.53
C ALA A 63 -5.79 -2.22 29.54
N ILE A 64 -5.24 -1.94 28.35
CA ILE A 64 -4.27 -0.86 28.08
C ILE A 64 -4.65 -0.14 26.79
N ASN A 65 -3.98 0.98 26.50
CA ASN A 65 -4.22 1.75 25.27
C ASN A 65 -3.16 1.46 24.20
N LEU A 66 -3.43 1.88 22.96
CA LEU A 66 -2.46 1.77 21.86
C LEU A 66 -1.14 2.52 22.12
N TRP A 67 -1.16 3.56 22.95
CA TRP A 67 0.04 4.32 23.31
C TRP A 67 0.81 3.76 24.50
N ASP A 68 0.32 2.70 25.14
CA ASP A 68 1.00 2.03 26.25
C ASP A 68 1.98 0.94 25.75
N ILE A 69 2.75 1.23 24.69
CA ILE A 69 3.60 0.24 23.99
C ILE A 69 4.57 -0.47 24.95
N SER A 70 5.15 0.25 25.91
CA SER A 70 6.04 -0.29 26.94
C SER A 70 5.39 -1.38 27.80
N LYS A 71 4.05 -1.36 27.93
CA LYS A 71 3.26 -2.30 28.73
C LYS A 71 2.78 -3.52 27.93
N TYR A 72 2.96 -3.54 26.60
CA TYR A 72 2.45 -4.64 25.76
C TYR A 72 2.99 -5.99 26.22
N SER A 73 4.32 -6.13 26.31
CA SER A 73 4.96 -7.36 26.80
C SER A 73 4.59 -7.69 28.23
N GLN A 74 4.52 -6.67 29.09
CA GLN A 74 4.23 -6.83 30.52
C GLN A 74 2.87 -7.52 30.75
N TYR A 75 1.87 -7.18 29.95
CA TYR A 75 0.53 -7.76 30.04
C TYR A 75 0.25 -8.86 29.00
N GLY A 76 1.22 -9.23 28.17
CA GLY A 76 1.07 -10.30 27.19
C GLY A 76 0.35 -9.91 25.88
N TYR A 77 0.18 -8.61 25.61
CA TYR A 77 -0.30 -8.14 24.32
C TYR A 77 0.73 -8.39 23.22
N GLY A 78 0.22 -8.74 22.04
CA GLY A 78 1.03 -9.04 20.88
C GLY A 78 1.61 -10.45 20.86
N ASN A 79 1.25 -11.30 21.82
CA ASN A 79 1.58 -12.73 21.75
C ASN A 79 0.79 -13.39 20.62
N TRP A 80 1.45 -14.21 19.81
CA TRP A 80 0.84 -14.95 18.70
C TRP A 80 1.58 -16.26 18.45
N THR A 81 0.95 -17.16 17.71
CA THR A 81 1.51 -18.45 17.29
C THR A 81 1.19 -18.71 15.83
N TYR A 82 1.92 -19.64 15.21
CA TYR A 82 1.51 -20.17 13.91
C TYR A 82 0.35 -21.16 14.08
N GLY A 83 -0.72 -20.95 13.33
CA GLY A 83 -1.84 -21.86 13.16
C GLY A 83 -1.74 -22.68 11.87
N PRO A 84 -2.70 -23.60 11.64
CA PRO A 84 -2.76 -24.37 10.41
C PRO A 84 -2.98 -23.48 9.19
N GLY A 85 -2.49 -23.95 8.02
CA GLY A 85 -2.78 -23.30 6.74
C GLY A 85 -4.26 -23.35 6.37
N LEU A 86 -4.67 -22.41 5.52
CA LEU A 86 -6.03 -22.29 5.00
C LEU A 86 -6.14 -22.97 3.63
N PRO A 87 -7.18 -23.79 3.40
CA PRO A 87 -7.41 -24.39 2.10
C PRO A 87 -7.77 -23.30 1.06
N TYR A 88 -7.61 -23.65 -0.21
CA TYR A 88 -8.16 -22.86 -1.30
C TYR A 88 -9.66 -23.12 -1.42
N ASP A 89 -10.48 -22.10 -1.20
CA ASP A 89 -11.90 -22.18 -1.50
C ASP A 89 -12.12 -22.13 -3.01
N LYS A 90 -12.69 -23.18 -3.60
CA LYS A 90 -12.97 -23.22 -5.05
C LYS A 90 -14.30 -22.52 -5.33
N ARG A 91 -14.22 -21.34 -5.93
CA ARG A 91 -15.36 -20.44 -6.14
C ARG A 91 -15.89 -20.55 -7.56
N LEU A 92 -17.17 -20.93 -7.66
CA LEU A 92 -17.90 -21.12 -8.92
C LEU A 92 -19.07 -20.13 -9.07
N ASP A 93 -19.13 -19.10 -8.24
CA ASP A 93 -20.27 -18.19 -8.10
C ASP A 93 -20.68 -17.50 -9.41
N ILE A 94 -19.72 -17.23 -10.30
CA ILE A 94 -19.96 -16.60 -11.63
C ILE A 94 -20.06 -17.62 -12.78
N MET A 95 -20.00 -18.91 -12.48
CA MET A 95 -20.10 -19.99 -13.48
C MET A 95 -21.56 -20.37 -13.72
N PRO A 96 -21.87 -21.02 -14.86
CA PRO A 96 -23.18 -21.63 -15.08
C PRO A 96 -23.57 -22.58 -13.93
N ALA A 97 -24.85 -22.59 -13.55
CA ALA A 97 -25.33 -23.42 -12.44
C ALA A 97 -25.04 -24.92 -12.59
N ASN A 98 -24.93 -25.41 -13.83
CA ASN A 98 -24.62 -26.81 -14.14
C ASN A 98 -23.11 -27.10 -14.27
N TYR A 99 -22.24 -26.10 -14.07
CA TYR A 99 -20.79 -26.28 -14.13
C TYR A 99 -20.27 -26.83 -12.79
N SER A 100 -19.73 -28.04 -12.79
CA SER A 100 -19.10 -28.64 -11.59
C SER A 100 -17.57 -28.46 -11.57
N GLY A 101 -16.94 -28.32 -12.74
CA GLY A 101 -15.49 -28.24 -12.89
C GLY A 101 -14.71 -29.41 -12.26
N SER A 102 -15.35 -30.56 -12.01
CA SER A 102 -14.76 -31.66 -11.22
C SER A 102 -13.68 -32.43 -11.97
N ALA A 103 -13.81 -32.56 -13.29
CA ALA A 103 -12.81 -33.19 -14.16
C ALA A 103 -11.84 -32.18 -14.80
N VAL A 104 -12.01 -30.88 -14.52
CA VAL A 104 -11.23 -29.80 -15.12
C VAL A 104 -9.88 -29.69 -14.42
N THR A 105 -8.80 -29.66 -15.21
CA THR A 105 -7.42 -29.58 -14.70
C THR A 105 -6.75 -28.30 -15.17
N LYS A 106 -5.87 -27.72 -14.33
CA LYS A 106 -5.01 -26.58 -14.68
C LYS A 106 -3.94 -27.06 -15.65
N LYS A 107 -3.86 -26.48 -16.84
CA LYS A 107 -2.95 -26.95 -17.90
C LYS A 107 -1.80 -26.00 -18.15
N THR A 108 -2.09 -24.73 -18.41
CA THR A 108 -1.07 -23.73 -18.73
C THR A 108 -1.14 -22.59 -17.73
N LYS A 109 -0.03 -22.33 -17.02
CA LYS A 109 0.12 -21.10 -16.23
C LYS A 109 0.34 -19.93 -17.19
N LEU A 110 -0.57 -18.97 -17.18
CA LEU A 110 -0.48 -17.75 -17.98
C LEU A 110 0.33 -16.67 -17.24
N MET A 111 0.07 -16.49 -15.95
CA MET A 111 0.68 -15.41 -15.18
C MET A 111 0.89 -15.82 -13.74
N ASN A 112 1.96 -15.33 -13.12
CA ASN A 112 2.13 -15.28 -11.67
C ASN A 112 2.56 -13.86 -11.26
N PHE A 113 1.80 -13.20 -10.39
CA PHE A 113 2.15 -11.86 -9.91
C PHE A 113 1.80 -11.69 -8.44
N PHE A 114 2.32 -10.64 -7.80
CA PHE A 114 1.93 -10.28 -6.44
C PHE A 114 1.34 -8.86 -6.39
N THR A 115 0.53 -8.62 -5.36
CA THR A 115 0.07 -7.29 -4.98
C THR A 115 0.51 -6.96 -3.55
N ILE A 116 0.95 -5.73 -3.33
CA ILE A 116 1.08 -5.09 -2.01
C ILE A 116 0.15 -3.87 -1.97
N SER A 117 -0.31 -3.49 -0.79
CA SER A 117 -1.17 -2.33 -0.63
C SER A 117 -1.04 -1.74 0.77
N ASP A 118 -1.42 -0.47 0.91
CA ASP A 118 -1.63 0.20 2.20
C ASP A 118 -0.41 -0.01 3.10
N ILE A 119 0.76 0.37 2.57
CA ILE A 119 2.05 0.23 3.23
C ILE A 119 2.19 1.31 4.30
N HIS A 120 1.65 2.51 4.01
CA HIS A 120 1.65 3.67 4.90
C HIS A 120 3.04 3.94 5.47
N ILE A 121 4.06 4.06 4.60
CA ILE A 121 5.39 4.48 5.05
C ILE A 121 5.24 5.78 5.82
N THR A 122 5.71 5.77 7.07
CA THR A 122 5.37 6.80 8.05
C THR A 122 6.62 7.51 8.55
N ASP A 123 6.66 8.83 8.39
CA ASP A 123 7.52 9.68 9.21
C ASP A 123 6.85 9.95 10.56
N LYS A 124 7.24 9.17 11.55
CA LYS A 124 6.64 9.21 12.89
C LYS A 124 6.95 10.48 13.70
N GLU A 125 7.97 11.25 13.29
CA GLU A 125 8.37 12.50 13.96
C GLU A 125 7.73 13.73 13.29
N SER A 126 6.90 13.54 12.26
CA SER A 126 6.22 14.62 11.57
C SER A 126 5.22 15.37 12.45
N PRO A 127 5.18 16.71 12.39
CA PRO A 127 4.41 17.55 13.31
C PRO A 127 2.90 17.53 13.08
N ASN A 128 2.43 16.96 11.97
CA ASN A 128 1.05 17.04 11.52
C ASN A 128 0.41 15.66 11.31
N GLN A 129 0.76 14.67 12.14
CA GLN A 129 0.06 13.38 12.19
C GLN A 129 -1.29 13.51 12.94
N LEU A 130 -2.01 12.41 13.15
CA LEU A 130 -3.30 12.40 13.88
C LEU A 130 -3.25 11.69 15.25
N ILE A 131 -2.06 11.63 15.86
CA ILE A 131 -1.76 10.83 17.05
C ILE A 131 -2.70 11.15 18.23
N TYR A 132 -2.87 12.42 18.59
CA TYR A 132 -3.76 12.80 19.69
C TYR A 132 -5.24 12.55 19.35
N ILE A 133 -5.62 12.70 18.09
CA ILE A 133 -7.00 12.49 17.64
C ILE A 133 -7.38 11.00 17.80
N GLN A 134 -6.45 10.07 17.59
CA GLN A 134 -6.66 8.66 17.93
C GLN A 134 -7.02 8.47 19.42
N ARG A 135 -6.42 9.25 20.34
CA ARG A 135 -6.73 9.15 21.78
C ARG A 135 -8.15 9.57 22.13
N LEU A 136 -8.78 10.41 21.31
CA LEU A 136 -10.18 10.78 21.46
C LEU A 136 -11.12 9.64 21.06
N HIS A 137 -10.64 8.71 20.22
CA HIS A 137 -11.39 7.59 19.66
C HIS A 137 -10.66 6.25 19.88
N PRO A 138 -10.31 5.88 21.14
CA PRO A 138 -9.34 4.83 21.44
C PRO A 138 -9.79 3.41 21.04
N THR A 139 -11.10 3.21 20.86
CA THR A 139 -11.72 1.93 20.51
C THR A 139 -12.34 1.93 19.12
N MET A 140 -12.19 3.00 18.35
CA MET A 140 -12.70 3.02 16.97
C MET A 140 -11.84 2.07 16.12
N PRO A 141 -12.42 1.18 15.30
CA PRO A 141 -11.66 0.29 14.41
C PRO A 141 -10.66 1.05 13.52
N VAL A 142 -11.06 2.21 13.00
CA VAL A 142 -10.20 3.13 12.23
C VAL A 142 -9.04 3.70 13.08
N GLY A 143 -9.18 3.76 14.40
CA GLY A 143 -8.15 4.25 15.32
C GLY A 143 -6.82 3.52 15.20
N ALA A 144 -6.83 2.23 14.84
CA ALA A 144 -5.63 1.46 14.55
C ALA A 144 -4.84 2.03 13.35
N SER A 145 -5.55 2.48 12.31
CA SER A 145 -5.00 3.08 11.08
C SER A 145 -4.50 4.52 11.27
N ILE A 146 -4.86 5.18 12.37
CA ILE A 146 -4.46 6.55 12.72
C ILE A 146 -3.18 6.57 13.56
N TYR A 147 -3.15 5.79 14.64
CA TYR A 147 -1.96 5.61 15.45
C TYR A 147 -1.86 4.19 15.98
N SER A 148 -0.69 3.58 15.79
CA SER A 148 -0.30 2.32 16.42
C SER A 148 1.22 2.23 16.49
N GLY A 149 1.74 1.35 17.36
CA GLY A 149 3.19 1.13 17.46
C GLY A 149 3.83 0.64 16.15
N ILE A 150 3.03 0.13 15.22
CA ILE A 150 3.45 -0.33 13.89
C ILE A 150 4.11 0.81 13.10
N MET A 151 3.64 2.05 13.25
CA MET A 151 4.15 3.25 12.56
C MET A 151 5.67 3.41 12.68
N LEU A 152 6.27 2.92 13.78
CA LEU A 152 7.71 2.96 14.01
C LEU A 152 8.50 2.17 12.97
N TYR A 153 7.91 1.12 12.41
CA TYR A 153 8.62 0.04 11.69
C TYR A 153 8.18 -0.15 10.24
N THR A 154 7.39 0.75 9.66
CA THR A 154 6.76 0.58 8.33
C THR A 154 7.76 0.28 7.21
N THR A 155 8.92 0.94 7.17
CA THR A 155 9.98 0.64 6.19
C THR A 155 10.55 -0.78 6.34
N HIS A 156 10.72 -1.25 7.57
CA HIS A 156 11.24 -2.59 7.87
C HIS A 156 10.24 -3.69 7.50
N VAL A 157 8.94 -3.43 7.68
CA VAL A 157 7.89 -4.36 7.26
C VAL A 157 7.84 -4.49 5.75
N LEU A 158 7.98 -3.37 5.02
CA LEU A 158 8.09 -3.40 3.57
C LEU A 158 9.32 -4.19 3.13
N ASP A 159 10.49 -3.97 3.74
CA ASP A 159 11.71 -4.72 3.43
C ASP A 159 11.54 -6.23 3.68
N ALA A 160 10.89 -6.62 4.79
CA ALA A 160 10.58 -8.02 5.08
C ALA A 160 9.62 -8.63 4.05
N ALA A 161 8.60 -7.88 3.60
CA ALA A 161 7.69 -8.31 2.54
C ALA A 161 8.44 -8.50 1.22
N VAL A 162 9.32 -7.57 0.85
CA VAL A 162 10.17 -7.65 -0.35
C VAL A 162 11.10 -8.87 -0.32
N GLN A 163 11.78 -9.11 0.81
CA GLN A 163 12.59 -10.31 0.98
C GLN A 163 11.76 -11.60 0.86
N THR A 164 10.52 -11.59 1.37
CA THR A 164 9.58 -12.72 1.27
C THR A 164 9.17 -12.96 -0.18
N VAL A 165 8.85 -11.91 -0.93
CA VAL A 165 8.58 -11.97 -2.37
C VAL A 165 9.76 -12.57 -3.12
N ASN A 166 10.99 -12.10 -2.87
CA ASN A 166 12.20 -12.63 -3.51
C ASN A 166 12.41 -14.11 -3.23
N ALA A 167 12.11 -14.57 -2.01
CA ALA A 167 12.20 -15.98 -1.65
C ALA A 167 11.12 -16.84 -2.33
N LEU A 168 9.90 -16.31 -2.51
CA LEU A 168 8.83 -16.98 -3.25
C LEU A 168 9.11 -17.01 -4.75
N HIS A 169 9.66 -15.94 -5.32
CA HIS A 169 10.05 -15.85 -6.73
C HIS A 169 11.02 -16.98 -7.12
N LYS A 170 11.96 -17.35 -6.24
CA LYS A 170 12.87 -18.49 -6.45
C LYS A 170 12.17 -19.85 -6.53
N LYS A 171 10.98 -20.00 -5.92
CA LYS A 171 10.20 -21.24 -5.91
C LYS A 171 9.16 -21.30 -7.03
N ASN A 172 8.49 -20.17 -7.28
CA ASN A 172 7.49 -20.00 -8.31
C ASN A 172 7.72 -18.61 -8.95
N PRO A 173 8.42 -18.53 -10.10
CA PRO A 173 8.79 -17.26 -10.71
C PRO A 173 7.60 -16.33 -10.86
N ILE A 174 7.79 -15.11 -10.36
CA ILE A 174 6.83 -14.00 -10.40
C ILE A 174 7.17 -13.15 -11.61
N ASP A 175 6.16 -12.87 -12.43
CA ASP A 175 6.26 -12.15 -13.69
C ASP A 175 6.27 -10.63 -13.51
N PHE A 176 5.54 -10.11 -12.50
CA PHE A 176 5.55 -8.71 -12.10
C PHE A 176 4.97 -8.50 -10.69
N GLY A 177 5.18 -7.31 -10.12
CA GLY A 177 4.54 -6.83 -8.90
C GLY A 177 3.60 -5.65 -9.14
N LEU A 178 2.56 -5.51 -8.31
CA LEU A 178 1.66 -4.36 -8.27
C LEU A 178 1.59 -3.78 -6.86
N SER A 179 1.82 -2.48 -6.73
CA SER A 179 1.45 -1.74 -5.53
C SER A 179 0.11 -1.05 -5.76
N LEU A 180 -0.89 -1.35 -4.93
CA LEU A 180 -2.27 -0.90 -5.11
C LEU A 180 -2.55 0.47 -4.48
N GLY A 181 -1.51 1.22 -4.10
CA GLY A 181 -1.62 2.57 -3.53
C GLY A 181 -1.41 2.61 -2.03
N ASP A 182 -1.50 3.82 -1.48
CA ASP A 182 -1.24 4.13 -0.07
C ASP A 182 0.17 3.69 0.35
N THR A 183 1.12 4.17 -0.46
CA THR A 183 2.55 3.96 -0.25
C THR A 183 3.06 4.77 0.93
N CYS A 184 2.56 5.99 1.06
CA CYS A 184 2.90 6.95 2.11
C CYS A 184 1.77 7.00 3.14
N ASN A 185 2.09 7.46 4.34
CA ASN A 185 1.07 7.75 5.34
C ASN A 185 0.43 9.13 5.05
N THR A 186 1.19 10.09 4.51
CA THR A 186 0.72 11.47 4.30
C THR A 186 1.49 12.28 3.25
N THR A 187 1.42 11.93 1.96
CA THR A 187 1.94 12.73 0.82
C THR A 187 3.42 13.20 0.89
N GLN A 188 4.22 12.79 1.88
CA GLN A 188 5.52 13.41 2.13
C GLN A 188 6.57 12.90 1.16
N TYR A 189 7.53 13.76 0.87
CA TYR A 189 8.67 13.39 0.06
C TYR A 189 9.55 12.32 0.68
N ASN A 190 9.97 12.48 1.94
CA ASN A 190 10.75 11.46 2.66
C ASN A 190 10.03 10.10 2.72
N GLU A 191 8.73 10.05 3.00
CA GLU A 191 7.93 8.83 3.00
C GLU A 191 7.93 8.16 1.61
N THR A 192 7.70 8.95 0.55
CA THR A 192 7.74 8.48 -0.84
C THR A 192 9.13 7.95 -1.20
N ARG A 193 10.19 8.65 -0.79
CA ARG A 193 11.56 8.23 -1.05
C ARG A 193 11.91 6.95 -0.33
N TRP A 194 11.57 6.82 0.95
CA TRP A 194 11.82 5.60 1.70
C TRP A 194 11.10 4.39 1.08
N TYR A 195 9.85 4.56 0.63
CA TYR A 195 9.12 3.51 -0.09
C TYR A 195 9.88 3.02 -1.33
N ILE A 196 10.23 3.94 -2.25
CA ILE A 196 10.94 3.62 -3.49
C ILE A 196 12.34 3.05 -3.18
N ASP A 197 13.02 3.62 -2.21
CA ASP A 197 14.39 3.24 -1.86
C ASP A 197 14.47 1.85 -1.20
N VAL A 198 13.42 1.41 -0.48
CA VAL A 198 13.34 0.01 -0.01
C VAL A 198 13.23 -0.95 -1.19
N LEU A 199 12.36 -0.66 -2.17
CA LEU A 199 12.19 -1.48 -3.37
C LEU A 199 13.44 -1.48 -4.26
N ASP A 200 14.17 -0.36 -4.33
CA ASP A 200 15.46 -0.23 -5.01
C ASP A 200 16.62 -0.90 -4.24
N GLY A 201 16.39 -1.33 -3.00
CA GLY A 201 17.42 -1.92 -2.15
C GLY A 201 18.51 -0.92 -1.75
N LYS A 202 18.16 0.32 -1.45
CA LYS A 202 19.10 1.36 -1.00
C LYS A 202 19.28 1.33 0.53
N VAL A 203 20.13 2.21 1.04
CA VAL A 203 20.23 2.46 2.47
C VAL A 203 19.06 3.34 2.89
N ILE A 204 18.31 2.89 3.87
CA ILE A 204 17.16 3.62 4.43
C ILE A 204 17.62 4.27 5.71
N SER A 205 17.29 5.54 5.89
CA SER A 205 17.48 6.26 7.17
C SER A 205 16.09 6.60 7.70
N PRO A 206 15.46 5.70 8.49
CA PRO A 206 14.05 5.82 8.88
C PRO A 206 13.83 6.82 10.02
N SER A 207 14.55 7.95 10.01
CA SER A 207 14.44 9.05 10.97
C SER A 207 14.46 10.40 10.23
N SER A 208 13.83 11.42 10.80
CA SER A 208 13.71 12.76 10.21
C SER A 208 14.03 13.87 11.21
N GLY A 209 14.11 15.12 10.75
CA GLY A 209 14.35 16.29 11.59
C GLY A 209 15.66 16.23 12.35
N ALA A 210 15.61 16.01 13.66
CA ALA A 210 16.80 15.95 14.51
C ALA A 210 17.50 14.59 14.50
N HIS A 211 16.94 13.58 13.83
CA HIS A 211 17.47 12.21 13.79
C HIS A 211 17.74 11.62 15.18
N LEU A 212 16.85 11.91 16.14
CA LEU A 212 16.97 11.42 17.49
C LEU A 212 16.93 9.89 17.50
N GLY A 213 17.86 9.26 18.20
CA GLY A 213 17.95 7.81 18.31
C GLY A 213 18.54 7.09 17.09
N ALA A 214 18.96 7.79 16.02
CA ALA A 214 19.45 7.17 14.78
C ALA A 214 20.66 6.23 14.94
N ASP A 215 21.43 6.35 16.03
CA ASP A 215 22.55 5.45 16.33
C ASP A 215 22.22 4.38 17.38
N THR A 216 21.13 4.53 18.14
CA THR A 216 20.88 3.75 19.36
C THR A 216 19.57 2.96 19.34
N ILE A 217 18.54 3.43 18.62
CA ILE A 217 17.18 2.87 18.63
C ILE A 217 16.85 2.19 17.31
N ASP A 218 16.40 0.95 17.38
CA ASP A 218 16.29 0.05 16.21
C ASP A 218 15.39 0.60 15.11
N TYR A 219 14.27 1.25 15.46
CA TYR A 219 13.37 1.82 14.47
C TYR A 219 13.89 3.12 13.82
N GLN A 220 14.96 3.71 14.35
CA GLN A 220 15.62 4.91 13.80
C GLN A 220 16.91 4.59 13.05
N LYS A 221 17.53 3.44 13.35
CA LYS A 221 18.82 3.05 12.82
C LYS A 221 18.78 2.90 11.29
N PRO A 222 19.68 3.57 10.56
CA PRO A 222 19.80 3.34 9.14
C PRO A 222 20.22 1.89 8.85
N TYR A 223 19.62 1.28 7.84
CA TYR A 223 19.88 -0.11 7.44
C TYR A 223 19.94 -0.24 5.91
N LYS A 224 20.51 -1.33 5.42
CA LYS A 224 20.51 -1.66 3.99
C LYS A 224 19.29 -2.52 3.67
N ALA A 225 18.36 -1.98 2.88
CA ALA A 225 17.24 -2.77 2.36
C ALA A 225 17.73 -3.80 1.34
N ALA A 226 17.01 -4.92 1.24
CA ALA A 226 17.33 -6.01 0.33
C ALA A 226 17.08 -5.64 -1.14
N GLY A 227 16.03 -4.85 -1.39
CA GLY A 227 15.54 -4.54 -2.73
C GLY A 227 14.74 -5.68 -3.34
N LEU A 228 13.78 -5.32 -4.19
CA LEU A 228 13.04 -6.30 -4.98
C LEU A 228 13.99 -6.94 -6.00
N ASP A 229 13.84 -8.25 -6.21
CA ASP A 229 14.62 -8.96 -7.22
C ASP A 229 14.48 -8.24 -8.57
N SER A 230 15.61 -7.84 -9.15
CA SER A 230 15.65 -7.01 -10.36
C SER A 230 15.01 -7.66 -11.59
N SER A 231 14.76 -8.97 -11.56
CA SER A 231 14.05 -9.67 -12.63
C SER A 231 12.52 -9.44 -12.58
N ILE A 232 11.99 -8.91 -11.48
CA ILE A 232 10.56 -8.64 -11.28
C ILE A 232 10.28 -7.16 -11.58
N PRO A 233 9.71 -6.82 -12.75
CA PRO A 233 9.20 -5.48 -12.96
C PRO A 233 8.03 -5.20 -12.01
N TRP A 234 7.89 -3.96 -11.55
CA TRP A 234 6.76 -3.59 -10.69
C TRP A 234 6.08 -2.31 -11.14
N TYR A 235 4.81 -2.17 -10.71
CA TYR A 235 3.89 -1.16 -11.21
C TYR A 235 3.13 -0.51 -10.05
N GLN A 236 2.81 0.77 -10.17
CA GLN A 236 2.21 1.57 -9.10
C GLN A 236 0.79 2.05 -9.45
N THR A 237 -0.13 1.90 -8.52
CA THR A 237 -1.46 2.57 -8.49
C THR A 237 -1.42 3.76 -7.53
N LEU A 238 -2.14 4.84 -7.80
CA LEU A 238 -2.29 5.96 -6.85
C LEU A 238 -3.34 5.60 -5.77
N GLY A 239 -2.99 5.74 -4.49
CA GLY A 239 -3.93 5.68 -3.36
C GLY A 239 -4.25 7.04 -2.76
N ASN A 240 -5.26 7.13 -1.90
CA ASN A 240 -5.71 8.41 -1.34
C ASN A 240 -4.68 9.04 -0.39
N HIS A 241 -3.91 8.25 0.38
CA HIS A 241 -2.83 8.77 1.25
C HIS A 241 -1.62 9.31 0.48
N ASP A 242 -1.48 8.92 -0.79
CA ASP A 242 -0.38 9.39 -1.64
C ASP A 242 -0.55 10.87 -2.03
N HIS A 243 -1.76 11.42 -1.95
CA HIS A 243 -2.04 12.81 -2.34
C HIS A 243 -3.02 13.60 -1.43
N PHE A 244 -3.54 12.99 -0.35
CA PHE A 244 -4.29 13.68 0.70
C PHE A 244 -3.61 13.59 2.07
N TRP A 245 -3.73 14.65 2.87
CA TRP A 245 -3.30 14.63 4.27
C TRP A 245 -4.06 13.53 5.01
N MET A 246 -3.33 12.51 5.48
CA MET A 246 -3.90 11.33 6.15
C MET A 246 -4.98 10.63 5.33
N GLY A 247 -4.79 10.61 4.01
CA GLY A 247 -5.73 9.99 3.08
C GLY A 247 -7.09 10.68 2.97
N SER A 248 -7.27 11.80 3.69
CA SER A 248 -8.61 12.27 4.03
C SER A 248 -8.86 13.69 3.56
N ILE A 249 -7.88 14.58 3.63
CA ILE A 249 -8.12 16.01 3.40
C ILE A 249 -7.15 16.57 2.35
N PRO A 250 -7.65 17.29 1.32
CA PRO A 250 -6.79 17.84 0.27
C PRO A 250 -5.87 18.92 0.83
N VAL A 251 -4.56 18.76 0.58
CA VAL A 251 -3.52 19.60 1.20
C VAL A 251 -3.72 21.09 0.88
N ASP A 252 -3.95 21.42 -0.39
CA ASP A 252 -4.07 22.82 -0.86
C ASP A 252 -5.51 23.34 -0.94
N TYR A 253 -6.48 22.44 -1.01
CA TYR A 253 -7.90 22.80 -1.18
C TYR A 253 -8.71 22.71 0.11
N SER A 254 -8.09 22.30 1.22
CA SER A 254 -8.76 22.26 2.53
C SER A 254 -9.16 23.64 3.07
N LEU A 255 -9.99 23.61 4.12
CA LEU A 255 -10.32 24.80 4.92
C LEU A 255 -9.10 25.38 5.65
N ARG A 256 -8.01 24.60 5.81
CA ARG A 256 -6.80 25.01 6.52
C ARG A 256 -5.73 25.50 5.53
N LYS A 257 -5.67 26.82 5.32
CA LYS A 257 -4.80 27.45 4.30
C LYS A 257 -3.29 27.21 4.45
N TYR A 258 -2.82 26.83 5.64
CA TYR A 258 -1.41 26.55 5.88
C TYR A 258 -1.12 25.06 6.15
N LEU A 259 -2.03 24.16 5.76
CA LEU A 259 -1.82 22.72 5.91
C LEU A 259 -0.53 22.25 5.23
N ARG A 260 -0.26 22.68 3.98
CA ARG A 260 1.01 22.40 3.30
C ARG A 260 2.23 22.87 4.09
N GLN A 261 2.18 24.08 4.64
CA GLN A 261 3.29 24.64 5.40
C GLN A 261 3.54 23.88 6.72
N SER A 262 2.49 23.27 7.30
CA SER A 262 2.61 22.52 8.57
C SER A 262 3.58 21.34 8.50
N TYR A 263 3.76 20.74 7.31
CA TYR A 263 4.67 19.61 7.09
C TYR A 263 6.13 19.91 7.43
N ILE A 264 6.59 21.11 7.06
CA ILE A 264 7.99 21.55 7.23
C ILE A 264 8.16 22.53 8.40
N SER A 265 7.11 22.73 9.19
CA SER A 265 7.09 23.64 10.33
C SER A 265 7.95 23.11 11.48
N ASP A 266 8.46 24.02 12.31
CA ASP A 266 9.02 23.69 13.62
C ASP A 266 7.94 23.64 14.72
N GLU A 267 6.68 23.94 14.41
CA GLU A 267 5.55 23.85 15.34
C GLU A 267 4.73 22.57 15.13
N VAL A 268 4.35 21.90 16.23
CA VAL A 268 3.38 20.81 16.20
C VAL A 268 2.02 21.35 15.73
N PHE A 269 1.42 20.68 14.76
CA PHE A 269 0.16 21.12 14.16
C PHE A 269 -0.98 21.08 15.17
N ALA A 270 -1.76 22.15 15.21
CA ALA A 270 -2.98 22.23 16.00
C ALA A 270 -4.21 22.10 15.10
N THR A 271 -5.17 21.29 15.51
CA THR A 271 -6.41 21.05 14.79
C THR A 271 -7.55 20.67 15.75
N GLY A 272 -8.76 20.48 15.25
CA GLY A 272 -9.88 19.90 16.02
C GLY A 272 -10.05 18.42 15.76
N ASP A 273 -11.16 17.84 16.24
CA ASP A 273 -11.50 16.44 16.00
C ASP A 273 -11.99 16.22 14.56
N VAL A 274 -11.05 16.01 13.64
CA VAL A 274 -11.32 15.82 12.20
C VAL A 274 -11.97 14.48 11.86
N LEU A 275 -11.93 13.49 12.76
CA LEU A 275 -12.64 12.22 12.57
C LEU A 275 -14.13 12.36 12.85
N GLY A 276 -14.49 13.17 13.85
CA GLY A 276 -15.88 13.49 14.14
C GLY A 276 -16.48 14.50 13.16
N ASP A 277 -15.66 15.42 12.63
CA ASP A 277 -16.07 16.40 11.62
C ASP A 277 -14.85 16.95 10.87
N PRO A 278 -14.65 16.60 9.57
CA PRO A 278 -13.49 17.03 8.79
C PRO A 278 -13.32 18.55 8.72
N ARG A 279 -14.41 19.32 8.87
CA ARG A 279 -14.39 20.78 8.86
C ARG A 279 -13.65 21.37 10.05
N LYS A 280 -13.51 20.61 11.14
CA LYS A 280 -12.73 21.00 12.33
C LYS A 280 -11.23 21.06 12.06
N ILE A 281 -10.77 20.77 10.84
CA ILE A 281 -9.37 20.98 10.49
C ILE A 281 -8.91 22.43 10.73
N ASN A 282 -9.83 23.40 10.62
CA ASN A 282 -9.52 24.81 10.86
C ASN A 282 -9.49 25.22 12.34
N SER A 283 -10.02 24.37 13.24
CA SER A 283 -9.94 24.59 14.68
C SER A 283 -8.49 24.51 15.19
N ARG A 284 -8.28 24.88 16.46
CA ARG A 284 -6.99 24.77 17.15
C ARG A 284 -7.21 24.24 18.56
N ASP A 285 -7.97 23.16 18.66
CA ASP A 285 -8.43 22.62 19.94
C ASP A 285 -7.34 21.75 20.57
N TYR A 286 -6.60 21.01 19.74
CA TYR A 286 -5.61 20.04 20.17
C TYR A 286 -4.32 20.14 19.34
N TYR A 287 -3.17 20.04 20.00
CA TYR A 287 -1.93 19.67 19.33
C TYR A 287 -1.94 18.17 19.08
N VAL A 288 -1.65 17.79 17.83
CA VAL A 288 -1.72 16.38 17.40
C VAL A 288 -0.62 15.50 18.00
N GLY A 289 0.49 16.10 18.44
CA GLY A 289 1.65 15.41 18.99
C GLY A 289 2.53 14.74 17.95
N VAL A 290 3.65 14.19 18.43
CA VAL A 290 4.65 13.46 17.63
C VAL A 290 5.17 12.26 18.42
N LEU A 291 5.73 11.26 17.73
CA LEU A 291 6.44 10.16 18.41
C LEU A 291 7.87 10.59 18.72
N ASP A 292 8.33 10.38 19.95
CA ASP A 292 9.67 10.78 20.36
C ASP A 292 10.72 9.77 19.88
N GLY A 293 11.45 10.14 18.83
CA GLY A 293 12.56 9.38 18.27
C GLY A 293 13.69 9.03 19.26
N SER A 294 13.79 9.74 20.40
CA SER A 294 14.80 9.49 21.43
C SER A 294 14.44 8.38 22.43
N THR A 295 13.23 7.82 22.35
CA THR A 295 12.73 6.81 23.29
C THR A 295 12.62 5.43 22.63
N PRO A 296 12.80 4.31 23.34
CA PRO A 296 12.75 2.98 22.73
C PRO A 296 11.34 2.58 22.23
N TYR A 297 10.30 3.27 22.66
CA TYR A 297 8.90 2.95 22.34
C TYR A 297 8.18 4.04 21.53
N GLY A 298 8.89 5.10 21.09
CA GLY A 298 8.26 6.22 20.39
C GLY A 298 7.22 6.92 21.24
N ASP A 299 7.54 7.22 22.50
CA ASP A 299 6.64 7.86 23.45
C ASP A 299 6.02 9.12 22.84
N ILE A 300 4.71 9.28 22.98
CA ILE A 300 4.01 10.43 22.43
C ILE A 300 4.31 11.67 23.27
N LYS A 301 4.80 12.73 22.63
CA LYS A 301 4.97 14.05 23.24
C LYS A 301 4.17 15.12 22.50
N TYR A 302 3.98 16.26 23.18
CA TYR A 302 3.33 17.45 22.63
C TYR A 302 1.89 17.22 22.15
N ALA A 303 1.21 16.21 22.70
CA ALA A 303 -0.14 15.82 22.35
C ALA A 303 -1.11 16.28 23.44
N GLY A 304 -2.17 17.02 23.12
CA GLY A 304 -3.15 17.46 24.11
C GLY A 304 -3.94 18.71 23.73
N PRO A 305 -4.91 19.10 24.57
CA PRO A 305 -5.60 20.38 24.45
C PRO A 305 -4.62 21.54 24.39
N VAL A 306 -4.82 22.48 23.45
CA VAL A 306 -3.91 23.62 23.25
C VAL A 306 -3.73 24.44 24.53
N GLY A 307 -4.76 24.57 25.36
CA GLY A 307 -4.71 25.27 26.66
C GLY A 307 -3.74 24.68 27.69
N ASN A 308 -3.25 23.46 27.48
CA ASN A 308 -2.25 22.82 28.35
C ASN A 308 -0.82 23.29 28.05
N PHE A 309 -0.62 24.12 27.02
CA PHE A 309 0.70 24.56 26.56
C PHE A 309 0.80 26.08 26.61
N ALA A 310 1.87 26.59 27.23
CA ALA A 310 2.12 28.04 27.31
C ALA A 310 2.44 28.67 25.95
N SER A 311 2.96 27.88 25.00
CA SER A 311 3.27 28.26 23.62
C SER A 311 3.15 27.03 22.72
N PRO A 312 3.05 27.19 21.38
CA PRO A 312 3.12 26.05 20.46
C PRO A 312 4.34 25.17 20.73
N PRO A 313 4.15 23.85 20.96
CA PRO A 313 5.25 22.92 21.10
C PRO A 313 6.07 22.87 19.82
N LYS A 314 7.39 22.69 19.98
CA LYS A 314 8.32 22.71 18.86
C LYS A 314 8.96 21.36 18.58
N VAL A 315 9.25 21.13 17.31
CA VAL A 315 10.03 20.01 16.78
C VAL A 315 11.12 20.54 15.84
N ALA A 316 12.10 19.71 15.51
CA ALA A 316 13.04 20.07 14.46
C ALA A 316 12.30 20.13 13.11
N ALA A 317 12.35 21.28 12.45
CA ALA A 317 11.88 21.42 11.07
C ALA A 317 12.74 20.55 10.14
N ASP A 318 12.10 20.02 9.10
CA ASP A 318 12.76 19.17 8.11
C ASP A 318 12.19 19.49 6.72
N PRO A 319 13.00 19.99 5.77
CA PRO A 319 12.53 20.27 4.43
C PRO A 319 12.11 19.02 3.65
N ASP A 320 12.60 17.83 4.01
CA ASP A 320 12.25 16.57 3.35
C ASP A 320 10.87 16.06 3.74
N ARG A 321 10.24 16.62 4.78
CA ARG A 321 8.83 16.37 5.12
C ARG A 321 7.83 17.04 4.18
N ARG A 322 8.28 17.91 3.27
CA ARG A 322 7.39 18.65 2.37
C ARG A 322 6.40 17.69 1.68
N SER A 323 5.13 18.08 1.70
CA SER A 323 4.08 17.41 0.94
C SER A 323 4.36 17.54 -0.55
N LEU A 324 4.20 16.46 -1.31
CA LEU A 324 4.29 16.43 -2.76
C LEU A 324 2.93 16.77 -3.38
N LEU A 325 2.92 17.50 -4.48
CA LEU A 325 1.78 17.50 -5.39
C LEU A 325 1.68 16.14 -6.08
N ARG A 326 0.48 15.73 -6.49
CA ARG A 326 0.25 14.46 -7.20
C ARG A 326 1.24 14.21 -8.34
N GLY A 327 1.46 15.22 -9.19
CA GLY A 327 2.40 15.09 -10.30
C GLY A 327 3.87 15.01 -9.86
N GLU A 328 4.24 15.64 -8.75
CA GLU A 328 5.59 15.51 -8.17
C GLU A 328 5.79 14.11 -7.57
N TRP A 329 4.77 13.56 -6.89
CA TRP A 329 4.78 12.19 -6.39
C TRP A 329 4.98 11.17 -7.51
N MET A 330 4.23 11.29 -8.62
CA MET A 330 4.41 10.42 -9.79
C MET A 330 5.82 10.53 -10.40
N GLN A 331 6.39 11.74 -10.41
CA GLN A 331 7.74 11.97 -10.95
C GLN A 331 8.85 11.31 -10.10
N GLU A 332 8.63 11.07 -8.81
CA GLU A 332 9.61 10.38 -7.96
C GLU A 332 9.85 8.92 -8.40
N PHE A 333 8.87 8.27 -9.04
CA PHE A 333 9.01 6.91 -9.59
C PHE A 333 9.96 6.81 -10.78
N PHE A 334 10.37 7.93 -11.38
CA PHE A 334 11.44 7.96 -12.39
C PHE A 334 12.84 8.05 -11.77
N LYS A 335 12.94 8.40 -10.49
CA LYS A 335 14.19 8.43 -9.72
C LYS A 335 14.37 7.10 -9.00
N THR A 336 14.58 6.05 -9.79
CA THR A 336 14.59 4.65 -9.35
C THR A 336 15.74 3.88 -10.02
N SER A 337 16.20 2.80 -9.40
CA SER A 337 17.11 1.83 -10.02
C SER A 337 16.42 0.52 -10.42
N SER A 338 15.17 0.30 -10.00
CA SER A 338 14.34 -0.81 -10.44
C SER A 338 13.63 -0.50 -11.76
N LEU A 339 13.00 -1.50 -12.35
CA LEU A 339 12.38 -1.42 -13.68
C LEU A 339 10.87 -1.71 -13.62
N PRO A 340 10.10 -1.16 -14.59
CA PRO A 340 10.49 -0.11 -15.53
C PRO A 340 10.64 1.26 -14.83
N ALA A 341 11.49 2.16 -15.35
CA ALA A 341 11.52 3.53 -14.82
C ALA A 341 10.14 4.19 -14.95
N GLY A 342 9.64 4.80 -13.87
CA GLY A 342 8.27 5.33 -13.77
C GLY A 342 7.24 4.31 -13.29
N HIS A 343 7.59 3.02 -13.23
CA HIS A 343 6.75 1.94 -12.68
C HIS A 343 5.33 1.95 -13.23
N GLY A 344 5.23 2.16 -14.55
CA GLY A 344 3.98 2.24 -15.32
C GLY A 344 3.59 3.67 -15.73
N PHE A 345 3.96 4.68 -14.95
CA PHE A 345 3.75 6.07 -15.35
C PHE A 345 4.63 6.45 -16.53
N ASN A 346 4.10 7.31 -17.41
CA ASN A 346 4.92 8.05 -18.37
C ASN A 346 5.10 9.50 -17.91
N MET A 347 6.17 10.15 -18.37
CA MET A 347 6.57 11.47 -17.89
C MET A 347 5.60 12.60 -18.29
N ALA A 348 4.82 12.43 -19.36
CA ALA A 348 3.84 13.44 -19.76
C ALA A 348 2.65 13.42 -18.79
N ASP A 349 2.05 12.25 -18.60
CA ASP A 349 0.92 12.06 -17.68
C ASP A 349 1.31 12.35 -16.22
N ALA A 350 2.56 12.05 -15.83
CA ALA A 350 3.09 12.39 -14.51
C ALA A 350 3.17 13.91 -14.26
N LYS A 351 3.41 14.73 -15.29
CA LYS A 351 3.38 16.19 -15.12
C LYS A 351 1.96 16.72 -14.93
N ASP A 352 1.00 16.07 -15.58
CA ASP A 352 -0.41 16.46 -15.55
C ASP A 352 -1.19 15.80 -14.40
N GLY A 353 -0.56 14.91 -13.63
CA GLY A 353 -1.18 14.19 -12.51
C GLY A 353 -2.18 13.12 -12.95
N PHE A 354 -2.09 12.62 -14.19
CA PHE A 354 -2.97 11.58 -14.73
C PHE A 354 -2.40 10.19 -14.43
N ALA A 355 -2.78 9.60 -13.30
CA ALA A 355 -2.19 8.34 -12.82
C ALA A 355 -2.82 7.06 -13.40
N CYS A 356 -3.53 7.16 -14.53
CA CYS A 356 -4.09 6.01 -15.24
C CYS A 356 -3.16 5.56 -16.38
N TYR A 357 -2.92 4.25 -16.50
CA TYR A 357 -2.16 3.67 -17.61
C TYR A 357 -2.54 2.20 -17.80
N SER A 358 -2.05 1.57 -18.86
CA SER A 358 -2.19 0.13 -19.06
C SER A 358 -0.91 -0.47 -19.61
N PHE A 359 -0.72 -1.77 -19.38
CA PHE A 359 0.43 -2.51 -19.88
C PHE A 359 0.06 -3.96 -20.20
N VAL A 360 0.91 -4.60 -21.01
CA VAL A 360 0.83 -6.01 -21.37
C VAL A 360 2.04 -6.70 -20.77
N PRO A 361 1.90 -7.47 -19.67
CA PRO A 361 3.07 -8.00 -18.94
C PRO A 361 3.90 -8.98 -19.78
N LYS A 362 3.26 -9.73 -20.68
CA LYS A 362 3.89 -10.70 -21.58
C LYS A 362 3.29 -10.59 -22.97
N SER A 363 4.11 -10.34 -23.98
CA SER A 363 3.64 -10.11 -25.36
C SER A 363 2.98 -11.33 -26.02
N ASN A 364 3.34 -12.55 -25.61
CA ASN A 364 2.79 -13.80 -26.13
C ASN A 364 1.51 -14.26 -25.42
N ILE A 365 1.07 -13.54 -24.38
CA ILE A 365 -0.15 -13.83 -23.63
C ILE A 365 -1.11 -12.68 -23.84
N PRO A 366 -2.34 -12.92 -24.32
CA PRO A 366 -3.30 -11.85 -24.57
C PRO A 366 -3.92 -11.39 -23.25
N LEU A 367 -3.12 -10.78 -22.36
CA LEU A 367 -3.55 -10.24 -21.08
C LEU A 367 -3.08 -8.79 -20.94
N LYS A 368 -4.02 -7.91 -20.61
CA LYS A 368 -3.81 -6.49 -20.34
C LYS A 368 -4.11 -6.20 -18.88
N VAL A 369 -3.24 -5.43 -18.24
CA VAL A 369 -3.48 -4.84 -16.92
C VAL A 369 -3.81 -3.36 -17.12
N ILE A 370 -4.94 -2.93 -16.58
CA ILE A 370 -5.42 -1.55 -16.58
C ILE A 370 -5.22 -1.02 -15.17
N VAL A 371 -4.34 -0.04 -15.00
CA VAL A 371 -4.11 0.62 -13.72
C VAL A 371 -4.88 1.92 -13.70
N LEU A 372 -5.83 2.01 -12.76
CA LEU A 372 -6.85 3.05 -12.70
C LEU A 372 -6.68 3.87 -11.42
N ASP A 373 -6.45 5.17 -11.59
CA ASP A 373 -6.68 6.16 -10.53
C ASP A 373 -8.20 6.33 -10.35
N ASN A 374 -8.74 5.75 -9.28
CA ASN A 374 -10.12 5.94 -8.86
C ASN A 374 -10.26 6.71 -7.55
N THR A 375 -9.26 7.53 -7.18
CA THR A 375 -9.34 8.40 -6.01
C THR A 375 -10.07 9.70 -6.35
N GLN A 376 -10.60 10.38 -5.35
CA GLN A 376 -11.24 11.68 -5.59
C GLN A 376 -10.25 12.74 -6.08
N LYS A 377 -10.75 13.77 -6.76
CA LYS A 377 -9.94 14.96 -7.09
C LYS A 377 -9.71 15.84 -5.86
N GLU A 378 -8.51 16.41 -5.75
CA GLU A 378 -8.15 17.38 -4.72
C GLU A 378 -8.97 18.67 -4.78
N ASP A 379 -9.34 19.09 -5.99
CA ASP A 379 -10.07 20.32 -6.29
C ASP A 379 -11.59 20.12 -6.39
N SER A 380 -12.13 19.00 -5.88
CA SER A 380 -13.57 18.70 -5.94
C SER A 380 -14.44 19.71 -5.20
N GLY A 381 -13.85 20.55 -4.35
CA GLY A 381 -14.57 21.49 -3.48
C GLY A 381 -15.30 20.81 -2.32
N SER A 382 -15.20 19.48 -2.19
CA SER A 382 -15.76 18.75 -1.04
C SER A 382 -15.03 19.14 0.24
N VAL A 383 -15.80 19.30 1.32
CA VAL A 383 -15.29 19.48 2.69
C VAL A 383 -15.39 18.20 3.53
N ASP A 384 -15.81 17.11 2.89
CA ASP A 384 -15.89 15.77 3.47
C ASP A 384 -14.54 15.05 3.42
N ILE A 385 -14.48 13.80 3.88
CA ILE A 385 -13.29 12.95 3.73
C ILE A 385 -13.13 12.50 2.28
N HIS A 386 -11.91 12.51 1.76
CA HIS A 386 -11.57 12.16 0.36
C HIS A 386 -11.15 10.69 0.19
N GLY A 387 -11.61 9.78 1.06
CA GLY A 387 -11.37 8.33 0.98
C GLY A 387 -12.23 7.62 -0.07
N HIS A 388 -13.10 8.34 -0.75
CA HIS A 388 -14.14 7.78 -1.61
C HIS A 388 -13.64 7.37 -3.01
N GLY A 389 -14.30 6.34 -3.56
CA GLY A 389 -14.14 5.93 -4.96
C GLY A 389 -14.76 6.93 -5.93
N PHE A 390 -14.01 7.38 -6.92
CA PHE A 390 -14.40 8.48 -7.79
C PHE A 390 -13.73 8.41 -9.17
N LEU A 391 -14.49 8.72 -10.22
CA LEU A 391 -13.95 8.93 -11.56
C LEU A 391 -14.49 10.24 -12.12
N ASP A 392 -13.61 11.17 -12.46
CA ASP A 392 -14.02 12.30 -13.29
C ASP A 392 -14.30 11.85 -14.73
N LYS A 393 -14.83 12.78 -15.53
CA LYS A 393 -15.19 12.52 -16.92
C LYS A 393 -14.01 12.02 -17.75
N THR A 394 -12.80 12.52 -17.51
CA THR A 394 -11.60 12.15 -18.26
C THR A 394 -11.21 10.71 -17.96
N ARG A 395 -11.07 10.35 -16.68
CA ARG A 395 -10.72 8.99 -16.24
C ARG A 395 -11.81 7.99 -16.59
N TRP A 396 -13.08 8.38 -16.51
CA TRP A 396 -14.19 7.54 -16.95
C TRP A 396 -14.15 7.25 -18.45
N THR A 397 -13.90 8.28 -19.26
CA THR A 397 -13.82 8.14 -20.72
C THR A 397 -12.62 7.26 -21.11
N TRP A 398 -11.49 7.46 -20.43
CA TRP A 398 -10.30 6.66 -20.61
C TRP A 398 -10.55 5.17 -20.26
N LEU A 399 -11.16 4.87 -19.13
CA LEU A 399 -11.44 3.48 -18.71
C LEU A 399 -12.30 2.74 -19.75
N LYS A 400 -13.39 3.36 -20.22
CA LYS A 400 -14.25 2.78 -21.27
C LYS A 400 -13.47 2.47 -22.54
N LYS A 401 -12.60 3.40 -22.96
CA LYS A 401 -11.73 3.19 -24.13
C LYS A 401 -10.80 2.00 -23.93
N GLU A 402 -10.11 1.92 -22.79
CA GLU A 402 -9.18 0.83 -22.50
C GLU A 402 -9.85 -0.55 -22.48
N LEU A 403 -11.07 -0.63 -21.94
CA LEU A 403 -11.89 -1.84 -21.91
C LEU A 403 -12.41 -2.24 -23.29
N ALA A 404 -12.88 -1.27 -24.08
CA ALA A 404 -13.32 -1.50 -25.44
C ALA A 404 -12.16 -1.98 -26.33
N GLU A 405 -10.98 -1.36 -26.23
CA GLU A 405 -9.78 -1.77 -26.96
C GLU A 405 -9.29 -3.16 -26.57
N GLY A 406 -9.29 -3.49 -25.26
CA GLY A 406 -8.94 -4.83 -24.78
C GLY A 406 -9.92 -5.89 -25.28
N THR A 407 -11.22 -5.57 -25.32
CA THR A 407 -12.25 -6.44 -25.88
C THR A 407 -12.04 -6.66 -27.37
N ALA A 408 -11.87 -5.59 -28.15
CA ALA A 408 -11.64 -5.64 -29.60
C ALA A 408 -10.36 -6.40 -29.95
N SER A 409 -9.33 -6.26 -29.13
CA SER A 409 -8.05 -6.97 -29.30
C SER A 409 -8.09 -8.42 -28.80
N GLY A 410 -9.21 -8.86 -28.21
CA GLY A 410 -9.34 -10.20 -27.61
C GLY A 410 -8.32 -10.42 -26.50
N GLN A 411 -8.22 -9.50 -25.56
CA GLN A 411 -7.35 -9.60 -24.39
C GLN A 411 -8.19 -9.95 -23.14
N LEU A 412 -7.66 -10.83 -22.30
CA LEU A 412 -8.06 -10.91 -20.90
C LEU A 412 -7.67 -9.59 -20.21
N MET A 413 -8.50 -9.13 -19.28
CA MET A 413 -8.25 -7.86 -18.60
C MET A 413 -8.26 -8.03 -17.09
N ILE A 414 -7.33 -7.34 -16.43
CA ILE A 414 -7.30 -7.13 -14.97
C ILE A 414 -7.34 -5.62 -14.77
N ILE A 415 -8.19 -5.15 -13.85
CA ILE A 415 -8.14 -3.76 -13.37
C ILE A 415 -7.45 -3.76 -12.02
N ALA A 416 -6.42 -2.93 -11.86
CA ALA A 416 -5.82 -2.58 -10.58
C ALA A 416 -6.21 -1.15 -10.23
N ALA A 417 -6.83 -0.96 -9.07
CA ALA A 417 -7.25 0.35 -8.57
C ALA A 417 -7.06 0.38 -7.05
N HIS A 418 -7.05 1.56 -6.43
CA HIS A 418 -6.89 1.62 -4.98
C HIS A 418 -8.22 1.35 -4.26
N ILE A 419 -9.28 2.10 -4.59
CA ILE A 419 -10.58 1.98 -3.92
C ILE A 419 -11.34 0.75 -4.46
N PRO A 420 -11.86 -0.14 -3.61
CA PRO A 420 -12.63 -1.29 -4.05
C PRO A 420 -14.05 -0.91 -4.49
N ILE A 421 -14.75 -1.85 -5.15
CA ILE A 421 -16.11 -1.62 -5.66
C ILE A 421 -17.09 -2.67 -5.14
N GLY A 422 -18.28 -2.22 -4.73
CA GLY A 422 -19.41 -3.10 -4.37
C GLY A 422 -19.20 -3.98 -3.14
N VAL A 423 -18.17 -3.74 -2.33
CA VAL A 423 -17.86 -4.44 -1.07
C VAL A 423 -18.05 -3.55 0.16
N GLU A 424 -18.35 -2.27 -0.08
CA GLU A 424 -18.66 -1.24 0.90
C GLU A 424 -19.97 -0.53 0.50
N ILE A 425 -20.69 0.01 1.49
CA ILE A 425 -21.88 0.84 1.24
C ILE A 425 -21.44 2.15 0.57
N THR A 426 -22.23 2.70 -0.35
CA THR A 426 -21.88 3.95 -1.02
C THR A 426 -22.01 5.17 -0.11
N ALA A 427 -21.24 6.22 -0.41
CA ALA A 427 -21.38 7.54 0.21
C ALA A 427 -22.82 8.07 0.10
N PRO A 428 -23.30 8.90 1.05
CA PRO A 428 -22.58 9.45 2.22
C PRO A 428 -22.59 8.52 3.46
N ASN A 429 -22.93 7.24 3.30
CA ASN A 429 -23.03 6.31 4.44
C ASN A 429 -21.71 5.57 4.76
N SER A 430 -20.66 5.80 3.96
CA SER A 430 -19.32 5.29 4.17
C SER A 430 -18.29 6.14 3.43
N GLU A 431 -17.26 6.56 4.14
CA GLU A 431 -16.12 7.34 3.62
C GLU A 431 -15.17 6.53 2.73
N MET A 432 -15.35 5.20 2.70
CA MET A 432 -14.56 4.24 1.91
C MET A 432 -15.34 3.66 0.72
N GLY A 433 -16.55 4.18 0.48
CA GLY A 433 -17.45 3.75 -0.57
C GLY A 433 -17.31 4.53 -1.87
N TRP A 434 -18.06 4.12 -2.90
CA TRP A 434 -18.18 4.91 -4.12
C TRP A 434 -18.93 6.23 -3.86
N TRP A 435 -18.40 7.36 -4.31
CA TRP A 435 -19.02 8.67 -4.10
C TRP A 435 -20.28 8.83 -4.96
N THR A 436 -21.38 9.26 -4.35
CA THR A 436 -22.63 9.66 -5.01
C THR A 436 -22.70 11.14 -5.43
N ASP A 437 -21.58 11.86 -5.46
CA ASP A 437 -21.52 13.28 -5.86
C ASP A 437 -21.69 13.43 -7.37
N SER A 438 -22.34 14.52 -7.78
CA SER A 438 -22.61 14.82 -9.20
C SER A 438 -21.36 15.02 -10.06
N GLN A 439 -20.22 15.34 -9.47
CA GLN A 439 -18.92 15.45 -10.14
C GLN A 439 -18.31 14.06 -10.42
N ASN A 440 -18.76 13.02 -9.72
CA ASN A 440 -18.40 11.65 -10.07
C ASN A 440 -19.13 11.28 -11.36
N ALA A 441 -18.39 11.10 -12.44
CA ALA A 441 -18.93 10.97 -13.79
C ALA A 441 -19.72 9.67 -14.01
N VAL A 442 -19.70 8.75 -13.05
CA VAL A 442 -20.39 7.47 -13.12
C VAL A 442 -20.85 7.02 -11.74
N THR A 443 -22.09 6.52 -11.66
CA THR A 443 -22.62 5.87 -10.47
C THR A 443 -22.07 4.44 -10.36
N LEU A 444 -22.00 3.88 -9.15
CA LEU A 444 -21.51 2.51 -8.98
C LEU A 444 -22.27 1.47 -9.83
N PRO A 445 -23.63 1.50 -9.93
CA PRO A 445 -24.35 0.58 -10.82
C PRO A 445 -23.96 0.72 -12.30
N ASN A 446 -23.76 1.95 -12.79
CA ASN A 446 -23.39 2.19 -14.18
C ASN A 446 -21.93 1.77 -14.46
N LEU A 447 -21.02 1.93 -13.48
CA LEU A 447 -19.67 1.39 -13.57
C LEU A 447 -19.71 -0.13 -13.67
N ILE A 448 -20.45 -0.81 -12.79
CA ILE A 448 -20.58 -2.27 -12.81
C ILE A 448 -21.16 -2.74 -14.15
N ALA A 449 -22.20 -2.07 -14.66
CA ALA A 449 -22.81 -2.40 -15.95
C ALA A 449 -21.82 -2.28 -17.12
N GLU A 450 -21.00 -1.23 -17.15
CA GLU A 450 -19.92 -1.09 -18.14
C GLU A 450 -18.92 -2.24 -18.03
N LEU A 451 -18.43 -2.54 -16.82
CA LEU A 451 -17.48 -3.64 -16.59
C LEU A 451 -18.05 -4.99 -17.06
N GLN A 452 -19.33 -5.26 -16.79
CA GLN A 452 -20.04 -6.46 -17.24
C GLN A 452 -20.30 -6.48 -18.76
N SER A 453 -20.22 -5.34 -19.45
CA SER A 453 -20.29 -5.30 -20.91
C SER A 453 -19.03 -5.85 -21.59
N HIS A 454 -17.95 -6.03 -20.82
CA HIS A 454 -16.65 -6.53 -21.29
C HIS A 454 -16.37 -7.96 -20.76
N PRO A 455 -16.82 -9.02 -21.45
CA PRO A 455 -16.81 -10.39 -20.92
C PRO A 455 -15.40 -10.99 -20.70
N ASN A 456 -14.36 -10.34 -21.23
CA ASN A 456 -12.96 -10.75 -21.03
C ASN A 456 -12.34 -10.17 -19.74
N LEU A 457 -13.07 -9.33 -18.99
CA LEU A 457 -12.63 -8.84 -17.68
C LEU A 457 -12.60 -10.00 -16.67
N LEU A 458 -11.40 -10.31 -16.18
CA LEU A 458 -11.18 -11.36 -15.19
C LEU A 458 -11.54 -10.89 -13.80
N MET A 459 -10.94 -9.77 -13.38
CA MET A 459 -11.04 -9.28 -12.02
C MET A 459 -10.68 -7.81 -11.85
N TRP A 460 -11.18 -7.25 -10.76
CA TRP A 460 -10.75 -5.99 -10.15
C TRP A 460 -9.93 -6.31 -8.89
N VAL A 461 -8.69 -5.83 -8.82
CA VAL A 461 -7.84 -5.94 -7.62
C VAL A 461 -7.72 -4.57 -6.93
N ALA A 462 -7.88 -4.56 -5.61
CA ALA A 462 -7.93 -3.32 -4.82
C ALA A 462 -7.27 -3.41 -3.44
N GLY A 463 -7.05 -2.26 -2.81
CA GLY A 463 -6.55 -2.09 -1.44
C GLY A 463 -7.54 -1.34 -0.56
N HIS A 464 -7.07 -0.27 0.09
CA HIS A 464 -7.83 0.80 0.75
C HIS A 464 -8.51 0.40 2.07
N ARG A 465 -9.25 -0.71 2.09
CA ARG A 465 -10.01 -1.14 3.27
C ARG A 465 -9.21 -2.01 4.24
N HIS A 466 -7.97 -2.37 3.86
CA HIS A 466 -7.07 -3.23 4.64
C HIS A 466 -7.62 -4.65 4.87
N LEU A 467 -8.48 -5.14 3.97
CA LEU A 467 -9.17 -6.42 4.09
C LEU A 467 -8.71 -7.41 3.00
N ASN A 468 -9.12 -8.66 3.18
CA ASN A 468 -8.82 -9.78 2.27
C ASN A 468 -10.04 -10.24 1.47
N THR A 469 -11.02 -9.34 1.29
CA THR A 469 -12.34 -9.65 0.74
C THR A 469 -12.23 -10.19 -0.68
N VAL A 470 -13.03 -11.23 -0.97
CA VAL A 470 -13.30 -11.66 -2.33
C VAL A 470 -14.79 -11.63 -2.57
N LYS A 471 -15.20 -10.99 -3.66
CA LYS A 471 -16.59 -10.85 -4.09
C LYS A 471 -16.78 -11.32 -5.53
N ALA A 472 -17.92 -11.96 -5.80
CA ALA A 472 -18.35 -12.27 -7.15
C ALA A 472 -19.25 -11.16 -7.69
N PHE A 473 -18.94 -10.61 -8.86
CA PHE A 473 -19.88 -9.83 -9.65
C PHE A 473 -20.55 -10.77 -10.66
N ILE A 474 -21.73 -11.26 -10.30
CA ILE A 474 -22.51 -12.20 -11.11
C ILE A 474 -23.05 -11.48 -12.35
N SER A 475 -23.03 -12.16 -13.51
CA SER A 475 -23.61 -11.63 -14.75
C SER A 475 -25.08 -11.21 -14.56
N PRO A 476 -25.56 -10.14 -15.20
CA PRO A 476 -27.00 -9.82 -15.25
C PRO A 476 -27.84 -10.93 -15.90
N ASP A 477 -27.21 -11.78 -16.73
CA ASP A 477 -27.81 -12.96 -17.34
C ASP A 477 -26.87 -14.18 -17.15
N PRO A 478 -26.90 -14.84 -15.97
CA PRO A 478 -26.02 -15.96 -15.65
C PRO A 478 -26.26 -17.20 -16.50
N ALA A 479 -27.45 -17.35 -17.09
CA ALA A 479 -27.82 -18.51 -17.90
C ALA A 479 -27.37 -18.35 -19.36
N GLY A 480 -27.55 -17.17 -19.95
CA GLY A 480 -27.21 -16.90 -21.34
C GLY A 480 -25.79 -16.35 -21.55
N THR A 481 -25.32 -15.48 -20.65
CA THR A 481 -24.00 -14.81 -20.76
C THR A 481 -23.22 -14.81 -19.43
N PRO A 482 -22.93 -16.00 -18.84
CA PRO A 482 -22.17 -16.13 -17.60
C PRO A 482 -20.79 -15.47 -17.66
N GLU A 483 -20.16 -15.40 -18.84
CA GLU A 483 -18.85 -14.79 -19.05
C GLU A 483 -18.81 -13.28 -18.75
N LYS A 484 -19.96 -12.60 -18.64
CA LYS A 484 -20.05 -11.20 -18.22
C LYS A 484 -19.84 -10.99 -16.71
N GLY A 485 -19.81 -12.07 -15.92
CA GLY A 485 -19.41 -12.00 -14.53
C GLY A 485 -17.89 -11.83 -14.36
N PHE A 486 -17.45 -11.20 -13.29
CA PHE A 486 -16.03 -11.00 -12.96
C PHE A 486 -15.78 -11.05 -11.45
N TRP A 487 -14.52 -11.16 -11.05
CA TRP A 487 -14.14 -11.24 -9.64
C TRP A 487 -13.68 -9.88 -9.08
N HIS A 488 -13.88 -9.67 -7.79
CA HIS A 488 -13.24 -8.59 -7.06
C HIS A 488 -12.41 -9.18 -5.93
N VAL A 489 -11.17 -8.72 -5.79
CA VAL A 489 -10.18 -9.26 -4.84
C VAL A 489 -9.45 -8.11 -4.16
N GLU A 490 -9.65 -7.97 -2.86
CA GLU A 490 -8.88 -7.03 -2.05
C GLU A 490 -7.54 -7.65 -1.62
N SER A 491 -6.51 -6.80 -1.53
CA SER A 491 -5.23 -7.10 -0.90
C SER A 491 -5.18 -6.37 0.44
N PRO A 492 -4.70 -7.04 1.49
CA PRO A 492 -4.72 -6.47 2.83
C PRO A 492 -3.56 -5.48 2.96
N SER A 493 -3.60 -4.73 4.07
CA SER A 493 -2.53 -3.80 4.40
C SER A 493 -1.27 -4.50 4.90
N LEU A 494 -0.10 -3.94 4.56
CA LEU A 494 1.17 -4.27 5.23
C LEU A 494 1.32 -3.54 6.57
N ARG A 495 0.54 -2.50 6.82
CA ARG A 495 0.52 -1.75 8.08
C ARG A 495 -0.25 -2.52 9.15
N ASP A 496 -1.51 -2.86 8.89
CA ASP A 496 -2.39 -3.40 9.94
C ASP A 496 -2.37 -4.93 10.00
N PHE A 497 -2.75 -5.51 11.14
CA PHE A 497 -2.83 -6.97 11.28
C PHE A 497 -3.76 -7.56 10.21
N PRO A 498 -3.36 -8.63 9.48
CA PRO A 498 -2.22 -9.53 9.72
C PRO A 498 -0.92 -9.13 9.01
N GLN A 499 -0.77 -7.93 8.48
CA GLN A 499 0.40 -7.47 7.72
C GLN A 499 0.71 -8.43 6.59
N GLN A 500 -0.08 -8.39 5.53
CA GLN A 500 -0.02 -9.39 4.46
C GLN A 500 0.09 -8.74 3.10
N PHE A 501 0.52 -9.54 2.14
CA PHE A 501 0.38 -9.26 0.72
C PHE A 501 -0.31 -10.47 0.04
N ARG A 502 -0.55 -10.40 -1.27
CA ARG A 502 -1.25 -11.48 -2.00
C ARG A 502 -0.49 -11.87 -3.26
N THR A 503 -0.47 -13.17 -3.58
CA THR A 503 0.03 -13.70 -4.86
C THR A 503 -1.12 -14.25 -5.69
N PHE A 504 -0.96 -14.23 -7.01
CA PHE A 504 -1.96 -14.64 -7.99
C PHE A 504 -1.32 -15.52 -9.04
N ASP A 505 -1.75 -16.78 -9.14
CA ASP A 505 -1.46 -17.62 -10.30
C ASP A 505 -2.69 -17.72 -11.21
N ILE A 506 -2.55 -17.35 -12.48
CA ILE A 506 -3.62 -17.45 -13.48
C ILE A 506 -3.33 -18.65 -14.38
N TYR A 507 -4.28 -19.58 -14.45
CA TYR A 507 -4.19 -20.77 -15.29
C TYR A 507 -5.28 -20.78 -16.37
N LEU A 508 -4.90 -21.25 -17.55
CA LEU A 508 -5.83 -21.75 -18.56
C LEU A 508 -6.06 -23.24 -18.32
N ASN A 509 -7.32 -23.62 -18.21
CA ASN A 509 -7.74 -24.97 -17.87
C ASN A 509 -8.00 -25.83 -19.11
N SER A 510 -8.13 -27.15 -18.90
CA SER A 510 -8.40 -28.15 -19.96
C SER A 510 -9.68 -27.91 -20.76
N ASP A 511 -10.65 -27.18 -20.21
CA ASP A 511 -11.90 -26.81 -20.87
C ASP A 511 -11.91 -25.36 -21.37
N TYR A 512 -10.75 -24.69 -21.32
CA TYR A 512 -10.52 -23.29 -21.64
C TYR A 512 -11.23 -22.28 -20.72
N THR A 513 -11.63 -22.69 -19.51
CA THR A 513 -11.92 -21.74 -18.42
C THR A 513 -10.61 -21.20 -17.83
N ILE A 514 -10.72 -20.14 -17.03
CA ILE A 514 -9.60 -19.58 -16.27
C ILE A 514 -9.77 -19.95 -14.80
N SER A 515 -8.68 -20.39 -14.16
CA SER A 515 -8.57 -20.44 -12.70
C SER A 515 -7.60 -19.36 -12.22
N ILE A 516 -8.05 -18.49 -11.32
CA ILE A 516 -7.24 -17.48 -10.64
C ILE A 516 -7.03 -17.95 -9.21
N VAL A 517 -5.83 -18.43 -8.90
CA VAL A 517 -5.46 -18.89 -7.56
C VAL A 517 -4.90 -17.70 -6.80
N THR A 518 -5.64 -17.22 -5.81
CA THR A 518 -5.25 -16.10 -4.95
C THR A 518 -4.79 -16.64 -3.60
N THR A 519 -3.60 -16.24 -3.16
CA THR A 519 -3.01 -16.72 -1.90
C THR A 519 -2.51 -15.55 -1.08
N ASN A 520 -2.92 -15.46 0.18
CA ASN A 520 -2.33 -14.51 1.11
C ASN A 520 -0.93 -14.97 1.54
N VAL A 521 -0.07 -14.00 1.84
CA VAL A 521 1.29 -14.25 2.30
C VAL A 521 1.57 -13.34 3.49
N ASP A 522 1.90 -13.96 4.62
CA ASP A 522 2.54 -13.28 5.73
C ASP A 522 4.02 -13.06 5.39
N PRO A 523 4.53 -11.81 5.38
CA PRO A 523 5.96 -11.56 5.37
C PRO A 523 6.64 -12.41 6.44
N ALA A 524 7.65 -13.16 6.02
CA ALA A 524 8.50 -13.86 6.97
C ALA A 524 9.26 -12.81 7.79
N VAL A 525 9.27 -12.98 9.10
CA VAL A 525 9.98 -12.09 10.03
C VAL A 525 10.84 -12.94 10.93
N LYS A 526 12.07 -12.50 11.20
CA LYS A 526 12.99 -13.19 12.10
C LYS A 526 12.91 -12.58 13.49
N GLU A 527 12.85 -13.40 14.53
CA GLU A 527 12.86 -12.94 15.91
C GLU A 527 14.05 -11.99 16.18
N GLY A 528 13.80 -10.93 16.94
CA GLY A 528 14.79 -9.88 17.23
C GLY A 528 14.96 -8.82 16.14
N THR A 529 14.29 -8.95 14.98
CA THR A 529 14.30 -7.90 13.95
C THR A 529 13.21 -6.85 14.17
N PRO A 530 13.39 -5.62 13.64
CA PRO A 530 12.36 -4.58 13.71
C PRO A 530 11.01 -5.00 13.10
N ALA A 531 11.02 -5.79 12.02
CA ALA A 531 9.80 -6.33 11.42
C ALA A 531 9.05 -7.32 12.34
N ALA A 532 9.79 -8.13 13.12
CA ALA A 532 9.17 -9.02 14.12
C ALA A 532 8.56 -8.23 15.29
N THR A 533 9.19 -7.13 15.72
CA THR A 533 8.59 -6.20 16.70
C THR A 533 7.31 -5.58 16.15
N SER A 534 7.30 -5.16 14.88
CA SER A 534 6.11 -4.66 14.20
C SER A 534 4.98 -5.68 14.18
N ARG A 535 5.28 -6.96 13.89
CA ARG A 535 4.29 -8.05 13.93
C ARG A 535 3.62 -8.19 15.30
N LYS A 536 4.42 -8.13 16.37
CA LYS A 536 3.90 -8.13 17.73
C LYS A 536 2.98 -6.94 17.97
N TYR A 537 3.35 -5.75 17.50
CA TYR A 537 2.54 -4.55 17.66
C TYR A 537 1.25 -4.59 16.85
N ALA A 538 1.26 -5.16 15.65
CA ALA A 538 0.06 -5.39 14.86
C ALA A 538 -0.93 -6.30 15.59
N VAL A 539 -0.45 -7.41 16.15
CA VAL A 539 -1.27 -8.31 16.98
C VAL A 539 -1.82 -7.60 18.22
N ALA A 540 -0.98 -6.84 18.93
CA ALA A 540 -1.39 -6.07 20.10
C ALA A 540 -2.48 -5.04 19.75
N THR A 541 -2.32 -4.33 18.63
CA THR A 541 -3.31 -3.37 18.14
C THR A 541 -4.66 -4.04 17.86
N ALA A 542 -4.66 -5.19 17.18
CA ALA A 542 -5.89 -5.95 16.93
C ALA A 542 -6.57 -6.42 18.24
N GLN A 543 -5.78 -6.81 19.25
CA GLN A 543 -6.28 -7.20 20.58
C GLN A 543 -6.84 -6.01 21.38
N ILE A 544 -6.19 -4.84 21.32
CA ILE A 544 -6.59 -3.63 22.07
C ILE A 544 -7.86 -3.01 21.48
N VAL A 545 -7.93 -2.88 20.16
CA VAL A 545 -9.08 -2.27 19.48
C VAL A 545 -10.25 -3.26 19.36
N GLY A 546 -9.98 -4.57 19.49
CA GLY A 546 -11.02 -5.60 19.44
C GLY A 546 -11.51 -5.91 18.03
N THR A 547 -10.65 -5.75 17.02
CA THR A 547 -11.05 -5.85 15.60
C THR A 547 -11.30 -7.28 15.12
N TRP A 548 -10.97 -8.31 15.92
CA TRP A 548 -10.92 -9.71 15.47
C TRP A 548 -12.24 -10.21 14.89
N ASP A 549 -13.32 -10.09 15.65
CA ASP A 549 -14.63 -10.56 15.20
C ASP A 549 -15.22 -9.69 14.09
N GLU A 550 -14.98 -8.38 14.14
CA GLU A 550 -15.52 -7.42 13.17
C GLU A 550 -14.91 -7.62 11.79
N LEU A 551 -13.58 -7.65 11.70
CA LEU A 551 -12.87 -7.67 10.43
C LEU A 551 -12.87 -9.05 9.76
N THR A 552 -12.88 -10.15 10.54
CA THR A 552 -12.96 -11.51 9.97
C THR A 552 -14.31 -11.80 9.30
N LYS A 553 -15.37 -11.10 9.71
CA LYS A 553 -16.75 -11.26 9.21
C LYS A 553 -17.25 -10.03 8.45
N HIS A 554 -16.35 -9.09 8.12
CA HIS A 554 -16.73 -7.79 7.58
C HIS A 554 -17.42 -7.94 6.22
N ASN A 555 -18.71 -7.59 6.19
CA ASN A 555 -19.54 -7.63 4.99
C ASN A 555 -20.69 -6.61 5.11
N PRO A 556 -20.39 -5.31 5.01
CA PRO A 556 -21.39 -4.25 5.22
C PRO A 556 -22.47 -4.28 4.13
N THR A 557 -22.16 -4.80 2.95
CA THR A 557 -23.13 -4.95 1.84
C THR A 557 -24.06 -6.15 1.98
N LYS A 558 -23.80 -7.04 2.96
CA LYS A 558 -24.53 -8.30 3.16
C LYS A 558 -24.56 -9.19 1.91
N ASP A 559 -23.55 -9.08 1.04
CA ASP A 559 -23.45 -9.86 -0.17
C ASP A 559 -23.06 -11.31 0.19
N PRO A 560 -23.86 -12.34 -0.16
CA PRO A 560 -23.59 -13.73 0.24
C PRO A 560 -22.36 -14.34 -0.44
N THR A 561 -21.82 -13.69 -1.48
CA THR A 561 -20.59 -14.11 -2.16
C THR A 561 -19.35 -13.65 -1.40
N ILE A 562 -19.45 -12.69 -0.48
CA ILE A 562 -18.37 -12.34 0.44
C ILE A 562 -18.35 -13.39 1.55
N LYS A 563 -17.22 -14.10 1.66
CA LYS A 563 -17.01 -15.17 2.65
C LYS A 563 -16.22 -14.66 3.84
N VAL A 564 -16.36 -15.36 4.96
CA VAL A 564 -15.56 -15.13 6.17
C VAL A 564 -14.08 -15.32 5.86
N MET A 565 -13.24 -14.47 6.43
CA MET A 565 -11.79 -14.50 6.29
C MET A 565 -11.19 -15.05 7.59
N PRO A 566 -11.09 -16.39 7.75
CA PRO A 566 -10.53 -16.98 8.96
C PRO A 566 -9.10 -16.49 9.16
N THR A 567 -8.74 -16.13 10.40
CA THR A 567 -7.42 -15.55 10.70
C THR A 567 -7.07 -14.34 9.82
N TYR A 568 -8.09 -13.55 9.44
CA TYR A 568 -7.98 -12.40 8.54
C TYR A 568 -7.51 -12.72 7.12
N SER A 569 -7.42 -13.99 6.74
CA SER A 569 -6.85 -14.43 5.47
C SER A 569 -7.90 -15.18 4.67
N TYR A 570 -7.80 -15.13 3.34
CA TYR A 570 -8.71 -15.87 2.46
C TYR A 570 -8.03 -16.29 1.15
N ASN A 571 -7.77 -17.58 1.05
CA ASN A 571 -7.22 -18.23 -0.13
C ASN A 571 -8.35 -18.80 -0.98
N ALA A 572 -8.29 -18.59 -2.29
CA ALA A 572 -9.33 -19.06 -3.19
C ALA A 572 -8.81 -19.43 -4.57
N GLU A 573 -9.46 -20.40 -5.20
CA GLU A 573 -9.41 -20.63 -6.64
C GLU A 573 -10.69 -20.07 -7.27
N LEU A 574 -10.55 -18.96 -7.99
CA LEU A 574 -11.66 -18.25 -8.60
C LEU A 574 -11.78 -18.69 -10.07
N VAL A 575 -12.90 -19.32 -10.43
CA VAL A 575 -13.09 -19.84 -11.78
C VAL A 575 -13.87 -18.84 -12.62
N LYS A 576 -13.47 -18.65 -13.88
CA LYS A 576 -14.18 -17.80 -14.85
C LYS A 576 -14.32 -18.50 -16.20
N GLN A 577 -15.55 -18.44 -16.74
CA GLN A 577 -15.83 -18.80 -18.11
C GLN A 577 -15.40 -17.68 -19.06
N LEU A 578 -14.71 -18.05 -20.15
CA LEU A 578 -14.37 -17.13 -21.22
C LEU A 578 -15.52 -17.00 -22.24
N SER A 579 -15.61 -15.82 -22.87
CA SER A 579 -16.50 -15.61 -24.01
C SER A 579 -16.18 -16.59 -25.15
N PRO A 580 -17.15 -16.95 -26.01
CA PRO A 580 -16.90 -17.84 -27.16
C PRO A 580 -15.73 -17.36 -28.04
N ALA A 581 -15.64 -16.05 -28.29
CA ALA A 581 -14.56 -15.47 -29.09
C ALA A 581 -13.20 -15.60 -28.40
N MET A 582 -13.13 -15.33 -27.09
CA MET A 582 -11.88 -15.46 -26.34
C MET A 582 -11.45 -16.91 -26.20
N LYS A 583 -12.40 -17.84 -26.00
CA LYS A 583 -12.14 -19.28 -25.99
C LYS A 583 -11.59 -19.77 -27.32
N ALA A 584 -12.14 -19.30 -28.45
CA ALA A 584 -11.61 -19.62 -29.77
C ALA A 584 -10.17 -19.10 -29.95
N LYS A 585 -9.90 -17.85 -29.53
CA LYS A 585 -8.54 -17.29 -29.54
C LYS A 585 -7.56 -18.11 -28.69
N MET A 586 -7.96 -18.50 -27.47
CA MET A 586 -7.12 -19.32 -26.61
C MET A 586 -6.88 -20.73 -27.19
N ARG A 587 -7.86 -21.33 -27.88
CA ARG A 587 -7.66 -22.59 -28.62
C ARG A 587 -6.62 -22.46 -29.72
N THR A 588 -6.59 -21.34 -30.44
CA THR A 588 -5.56 -21.10 -31.46
C THR A 588 -4.17 -20.97 -30.84
N LEU A 589 -4.05 -20.28 -29.70
CA LEU A 589 -2.78 -20.09 -29.02
C LEU A 589 -2.29 -21.34 -28.25
N TYR A 590 -3.23 -22.16 -27.78
CA TYR A 590 -2.98 -23.33 -26.94
C TYR A 590 -3.80 -24.54 -27.42
N PRO A 591 -3.49 -25.15 -28.58
CA PRO A 591 -4.35 -26.15 -29.21
C PRO A 591 -4.41 -27.53 -28.50
N ALA A 592 -3.51 -27.80 -27.55
CA ALA A 592 -3.25 -29.13 -26.99
C ALA A 592 -3.55 -29.28 -25.47
N LEU A 593 -4.55 -28.57 -24.95
CA LEU A 593 -4.91 -28.59 -23.51
C LEU A 593 -5.66 -29.85 -23.07
#